data_AF-A0AAE9PER6-F1
#
_entry.id   AF-A0AAE9PER6-F1
#
_cell.length_a   1.000
_cell.length_b   1.000
_cell.length_c   1.000
_cell.angle_alpha   90.00
_cell.angle_beta   90.00
_cell.angle_gamma   90.00
#
_symmetry.space_group_name_H-M   'P 1'
#
loop_
_entity.id
_entity.type
_entity.pdbx_description
1 polymer ?
#
loop_
_entity_poly.entity_id
_entity_poly.type
_entity_poly.pdbx_seq_one_letter_code
_entity_poly.pdbx_strand_id
1 'polypeptide(L)'
;MKQYKPKEFSEMLNVSVKTLQRWDNQGVLPAYQNPKGRRYYTEEQYKEYMGMKEELVQDLISIIHVFSCRIYELRKYKKKMSEDGDL
;
A
#
# COMPACT_ATOMS: atom_id res chain seq x y z
N MET A 1 -20.79 10.90 -10.57
CA MET A 1 -19.37 10.61 -10.31
C MET A 1 -18.63 11.91 -10.13
N LYS A 2 -17.92 12.08 -9.00
CA LYS A 2 -17.13 13.28 -8.75
C LYS A 2 -15.80 13.15 -9.50
N GLN A 3 -15.42 14.23 -10.18
CA GLN A 3 -14.17 14.31 -10.94
C GLN A 3 -13.22 15.29 -10.28
N TYR A 4 -11.94 14.99 -10.33
CA TYR A 4 -10.88 15.75 -9.68
C TYR A 4 -9.84 16.18 -10.70
N LYS A 5 -9.34 17.41 -10.57
CA LYS A 5 -8.17 17.86 -11.33
C LYS A 5 -6.92 17.19 -10.78
N PRO A 6 -5.84 17.07 -11.57
CA PRO A 6 -4.58 16.47 -11.10
C PRO A 6 -4.04 17.08 -9.79
N LYS A 7 -4.24 18.39 -9.57
CA LYS A 7 -3.83 19.05 -8.32
C LYS A 7 -4.62 18.53 -7.11
N GLU A 8 -5.95 18.59 -7.18
CA GLU A 8 -6.85 18.12 -6.11
C GLU A 8 -6.63 16.64 -5.83
N PHE A 9 -6.50 15.82 -6.87
CA PHE A 9 -6.28 14.39 -6.72
C PHE A 9 -4.92 14.05 -6.10
N SER A 10 -3.88 14.82 -6.44
CA SER A 10 -2.57 14.65 -5.83
C SER A 10 -2.56 14.96 -4.34
N GLU A 11 -3.35 15.96 -3.92
CA GLU A 11 -3.55 16.31 -2.51
C GLU A 11 -4.29 15.17 -1.77
N MET A 12 -5.32 14.58 -2.39
CA MET A 12 -6.04 13.42 -1.81
C MET A 12 -5.14 12.20 -1.61
N LEU A 13 -4.27 11.90 -2.58
CA LEU A 13 -3.33 10.79 -2.51
C LEU A 13 -2.06 11.09 -1.70
N ASN A 14 -1.92 12.33 -1.22
CA ASN A 14 -0.71 12.83 -0.54
C ASN A 14 0.58 12.60 -1.38
N VAL A 15 0.51 12.92 -2.66
CA VAL A 15 1.65 12.84 -3.60
C VAL A 15 1.82 14.15 -4.35
N SER A 16 2.98 14.38 -4.95
CA SER A 16 3.15 15.53 -5.83
C SER A 16 2.41 15.33 -7.16
N VAL A 17 1.95 16.42 -7.78
CA VAL A 17 1.38 16.39 -9.16
C VAL A 17 2.36 15.75 -10.15
N LYS A 18 3.68 15.97 -10.01
CA LYS A 18 4.69 15.34 -10.85
C LYS A 18 4.75 13.82 -10.69
N THR A 19 4.52 13.31 -9.49
CA THR A 19 4.41 11.86 -9.25
C THR A 19 3.17 11.32 -9.93
N LEU A 20 2.03 11.98 -9.77
CA LEU A 20 0.77 11.58 -10.42
C LEU A 20 0.88 11.59 -11.95
N GLN A 21 1.55 12.58 -12.54
CA GLN A 21 1.82 12.63 -13.98
C GLN A 21 2.77 11.51 -14.45
N ARG A 22 3.75 11.12 -13.64
CA ARG A 22 4.62 9.98 -13.95
C ARG A 22 3.82 8.67 -13.94
N TRP A 23 2.92 8.50 -12.97
CA TRP A 23 2.04 7.33 -12.89
C TRP A 23 1.08 7.25 -14.07
N ASP A 24 0.53 8.38 -14.51
CA ASP A 24 -0.28 8.45 -15.74
C ASP A 24 0.53 7.95 -16.95
N ASN A 25 1.73 8.48 -17.16
CA ASN A 25 2.60 8.07 -18.26
C ASN A 25 3.07 6.60 -18.18
N GLN A 26 3.16 6.05 -16.96
CA GLN A 26 3.55 4.66 -16.72
C GLN A 26 2.37 3.68 -16.72
N GLY A 27 1.12 4.18 -16.77
CA GLY A 27 -0.09 3.37 -16.67
C GLY A 27 -0.41 2.86 -15.26
N VAL A 28 0.25 3.34 -14.22
CA VAL A 28 0.00 2.93 -12.82
C VAL A 28 -1.33 3.50 -12.32
N LEU A 29 -1.60 4.76 -12.64
CA LEU A 29 -2.87 5.41 -12.33
C LEU A 29 -3.20 6.34 -13.51
N PRO A 30 -3.75 5.79 -14.61
CA PRO A 30 -3.97 6.52 -15.85
C PRO A 30 -5.04 7.59 -15.67
N ALA A 31 -4.78 8.79 -16.19
CA ALA A 31 -5.76 9.87 -16.18
C ALA A 31 -6.78 9.69 -17.30
N TYR A 32 -8.05 9.99 -17.01
CA TYR A 32 -9.03 10.16 -18.07
C TYR A 32 -8.85 11.52 -18.76
N GLN A 33 -9.22 11.58 -20.03
CA GLN A 33 -9.21 12.81 -20.81
C GLN A 33 -10.63 13.24 -21.14
N ASN A 34 -10.92 14.53 -20.98
CA ASN A 34 -12.19 15.08 -21.45
C ASN A 34 -12.14 15.35 -22.96
N PRO A 35 -13.26 15.71 -23.62
CA PRO A 35 -13.25 16.03 -25.05
C PRO A 35 -12.31 17.18 -25.47
N LYS A 36 -11.84 17.98 -24.50
CA LYS A 36 -10.84 19.06 -24.68
C LYS A 36 -9.40 18.60 -24.39
N GLY A 37 -9.17 17.29 -24.22
CA GLY A 37 -7.86 16.70 -23.92
C GLY A 37 -7.30 17.00 -22.53
N ARG A 38 -8.11 17.53 -21.60
CA ARG A 38 -7.66 17.82 -20.23
C ARG A 38 -7.79 16.59 -19.34
N ARG A 39 -6.75 16.33 -18.55
CA ARG A 39 -6.68 15.24 -17.57
C ARG A 39 -7.62 15.46 -16.39
N TYR A 40 -8.32 14.40 -16.00
CA TYR A 40 -9.08 14.33 -14.75
C TYR A 40 -9.03 12.92 -14.18
N TYR A 41 -9.31 12.82 -12.88
CA TYR A 41 -9.39 11.56 -12.13
C TYR A 41 -10.77 11.43 -11.47
N THR A 42 -11.15 10.21 -11.10
CA THR A 42 -12.47 9.96 -10.48
C THR A 42 -12.36 9.47 -9.05
N GLU A 43 -13.45 9.62 -8.30
CA GLU A 43 -13.61 9.07 -6.96
C GLU A 43 -13.42 7.54 -6.95
N GLU A 44 -13.89 6.86 -8.00
CA GLU A 44 -13.75 5.41 -8.13
C GLU A 44 -12.28 5.00 -8.23
N GLN A 45 -11.47 5.72 -9.02
CA GLN A 45 -10.02 5.46 -9.10
C GLN A 45 -9.32 5.65 -7.75
N TYR A 46 -9.75 6.65 -6.96
CA TYR A 46 -9.20 6.85 -5.62
C TYR A 46 -9.49 5.66 -4.72
N LYS A 47 -10.74 5.18 -4.69
CA LYS A 47 -11.16 4.05 -3.86
C LYS A 47 -10.44 2.76 -4.26
N GLU A 48 -10.33 2.50 -5.55
CA GLU A 48 -9.63 1.33 -6.07
C GLU A 48 -8.15 1.35 -5.66
N TYR A 49 -7.45 2.47 -5.90
CA TYR A 49 -6.05 2.60 -5.53
C TYR A 49 -5.80 2.50 -4.02
N MET A 50 -6.66 3.12 -3.20
CA MET A 50 -6.53 3.06 -1.74
C MET A 50 -6.83 1.66 -1.20
N GLY A 51 -7.84 0.98 -1.75
CA GLY A 51 -8.17 -0.41 -1.37
C GLY A 51 -7.01 -1.37 -1.64
N MET A 52 -6.37 -1.28 -2.82
CA MET A 52 -5.17 -2.06 -3.13
C MET A 52 -4.04 -1.84 -2.10
N LYS A 53 -3.86 -0.61 -1.65
CA LYS A 53 -2.83 -0.28 -0.65
C LYS A 53 -3.14 -0.89 0.72
N GLU A 54 -4.42 -0.90 1.11
CA GLU A 54 -4.86 -1.50 2.38
C GLU A 54 -4.63 -3.01 2.40
N GLU A 55 -4.99 -3.72 1.32
CA GLU A 55 -4.75 -5.16 1.19
C GLU A 55 -3.26 -5.52 1.31
N LEU A 56 -2.39 -4.79 0.60
CA LEU A 56 -0.94 -5.00 0.67
C LEU A 56 -0.39 -4.80 2.09
N VAL A 57 -0.86 -3.77 2.81
CA VAL A 57 -0.45 -3.53 4.20
C VAL A 57 -0.94 -4.67 5.09
N GLN A 58 -2.17 -5.14 4.89
CA GLN A 58 -2.72 -6.25 5.65
C GLN A 58 -1.96 -7.56 5.42
N ASP A 59 -1.55 -7.83 4.19
CA ASP A 59 -0.70 -8.97 3.84
C ASP A 59 0.66 -8.88 4.53
N LEU A 60 1.31 -7.71 4.50
CA LEU A 60 2.58 -7.48 5.19
C LEU A 60 2.45 -7.69 6.71
N ILE A 61 1.39 -7.18 7.33
CA ILE A 61 1.10 -7.39 8.74
C ILE A 61 0.91 -8.88 9.02
N SER A 62 0.18 -9.60 8.18
CA SER A 62 -0.06 -11.04 8.32
C SER A 62 1.24 -11.84 8.23
N ILE A 63 2.10 -11.50 7.26
CA ILE A 63 3.45 -12.07 7.11
C ILE A 63 4.28 -11.84 8.36
N ILE A 64 4.38 -10.58 8.83
CA ILE A 64 5.15 -10.22 10.02
C ILE A 64 4.60 -10.96 11.24
N HIS A 65 3.28 -11.05 11.39
CA HIS A 65 2.64 -11.72 12.51
C HIS A 65 3.01 -13.21 12.56
N VAL A 66 2.89 -13.92 11.44
CA VAL A 66 3.26 -15.34 11.32
C VAL A 66 4.73 -15.57 11.67
N PHE A 67 5.63 -14.76 11.10
CA PHE A 67 7.06 -14.88 11.39
C PHE A 67 7.39 -14.52 12.84
N SER A 68 6.72 -13.53 13.41
CA SER A 68 6.92 -13.12 14.80
C SER A 68 6.56 -14.24 15.78
N CYS A 69 5.41 -14.89 15.58
CA CYS A 69 5.00 -16.07 16.35
C CYS A 69 6.02 -17.20 16.22
N ARG A 70 6.46 -17.52 15.00
CA ARG A 70 7.42 -18.60 14.76
C ARG A 70 8.79 -18.33 15.41
N ILE A 71 9.30 -17.11 15.32
CA ILE A 71 10.57 -16.71 15.95
C ILE A 71 10.45 -16.78 17.48
N TYR A 72 9.32 -16.35 18.04
CA TYR A 72 9.06 -16.44 19.48
C TYR A 72 9.10 -17.90 19.96
N GLU A 73 8.44 -18.82 19.26
CA GLU A 73 8.49 -20.25 19.57
C GLU A 73 9.92 -20.79 19.58
N LEU A 74 10.72 -20.48 18.54
CA LEU A 74 12.11 -20.93 18.45
C LEU A 74 12.98 -20.42 19.60
N ARG A 75 12.78 -19.15 20.01
CA ARG A 75 13.47 -18.58 21.18
C ARG A 75 13.09 -19.30 22.48
N LYS A 76 11.81 -19.63 22.64
CA LYS A 76 11.31 -20.39 23.80
C LYS A 76 11.91 -21.79 23.88
N TYR A 77 12.00 -22.52 22.76
CA TYR A 77 12.65 -23.83 22.73
C TYR A 77 14.13 -23.75 23.07
N LYS A 78 14.85 -22.79 22.48
CA LYS A 78 16.28 -22.58 22.77
C LYS A 78 16.53 -22.32 24.27
N LYS A 79 15.67 -21.52 24.91
CA LYS A 79 15.76 -21.23 26.35
C LYS A 79 15.55 -22.48 27.22
N LYS A 80 14.55 -23.32 26.90
CA LYS A 80 14.34 -24.59 27.63
C LYS A 80 15.55 -25.52 27.51
N MET A 81 16.11 -25.65 26.31
CA MET A 81 17.29 -26.50 26.08
C MET A 81 18.54 -26.03 26.84
N SER A 82 18.69 -24.72 27.09
CA SER A 82 19.80 -24.22 27.94
C SER A 82 19.56 -24.48 29.42
N GLU A 83 18.31 -24.44 29.88
CA GLU A 83 17.97 -24.65 31.30
C GLU A 83 18.06 -26.13 31.71
N ASP A 84 17.81 -27.07 30.78
CA ASP A 84 17.88 -28.52 31.04
C ASP A 84 19.33 -29.09 30.99
N GLY A 85 20.30 -28.35 30.44
CA GLY A 85 21.70 -28.78 30.29
C GLY A 85 22.62 -28.46 31.48
N ASP A 86 22.12 -27.72 32.47
CA ASP A 86 22.84 -27.31 33.68
C ASP A 86 22.59 -28.25 34.89
N LEU A 87 22.07 -29.47 34.64
CA LEU A 87 21.88 -30.58 35.61
C LEU A 87 22.94 -31.68 35.41
#